data_AF-A0AAW9BUR7-F1
#
_entry.id   AF-A0AAW9BUR7-F1
#
_cell.length_a   1.000
_cell.length_b   1.000
_cell.length_c   1.000
_cell.angle_alpha   90.00
_cell.angle_beta   90.00
_cell.angle_gamma   90.00
#
_symmetry.space_group_name_H-M   'P 1'
#
loop_
_entity.id
_entity.type
_entity.pdbx_description
1 polymer ?
#
loop_
_entity_poly.entity_id
_entity_poly.type
_entity_poly.pdbx_seq_one_letter_code
_entity_poly.pdbx_strand_id
1 'polypeptide(L)'
;MSKKLNRIRELIAEAQTSLEQLKPKSLTKAELDKVTRDRAMLRDKLELLHEQEELELALIHEEEAANKAERRKALLIGLAESARDHKKAHDHLNTQIGDALGSLFKLLKERDQVVSNFSFGDRLVEARELLEKEELT
;
A
#
# COMPACT_ATOMS: atom_id res chain seq x y z
N MET A 1 -10.87 19.95 7.80
CA MET A 1 -12.19 20.51 8.14
C MET A 1 -12.57 21.53 7.08
N SER A 2 -13.75 21.37 6.46
CA SER A 2 -14.27 22.30 5.43
C SER A 2 -14.44 23.70 6.04
N LYS A 3 -14.01 24.74 5.31
CA LYS A 3 -14.23 26.15 5.70
C LYS A 3 -15.72 26.44 5.87
N LYS A 4 -16.57 25.78 5.07
CA LYS A 4 -18.02 25.91 5.11
C LYS A 4 -18.61 25.26 6.36
N LEU A 5 -18.17 24.06 6.73
CA LEU A 5 -18.57 23.39 7.98
C LEU A 5 -18.23 24.22 9.23
N ASN A 6 -17.02 24.79 9.27
CA ASN A 6 -16.63 25.67 10.37
C ASN A 6 -17.54 26.89 10.47
N ARG A 7 -17.89 27.49 9.32
CA ARG A 7 -18.79 28.64 9.29
C ARG A 7 -20.20 28.31 9.75
N ILE A 8 -20.73 27.13 9.39
CA ILE A 8 -22.03 26.65 9.86
C ILE A 8 -22.03 26.50 11.38
N ARG A 9 -20.98 25.91 11.96
CA ARG A 9 -20.83 25.75 13.42
C ARG A 9 -20.74 27.06 14.17
N GLU A 10 -20.03 28.05 13.61
CA GLU A 10 -20.01 29.41 14.16
C GLU A 10 -21.42 30.02 14.21
N LEU A 11 -22.17 29.91 13.11
CA LEU A 11 -23.54 30.43 13.03
C LEU A 11 -24.50 29.72 13.98
N ILE A 12 -24.34 28.42 14.20
CA ILE A 12 -25.08 27.66 15.21
C ILE A 12 -24.80 28.21 16.61
N ALA A 13 -23.53 28.41 16.96
CA ALA A 13 -23.14 28.94 18.25
C ALA A 13 -23.67 30.37 18.49
N GLU A 14 -23.62 31.24 17.46
CA GLU A 14 -24.20 32.58 17.48
C GLU A 14 -25.74 32.56 17.68
N ALA A 15 -26.44 31.64 17.01
CA ALA A 15 -27.89 31.51 17.16
C ALA A 15 -28.31 30.93 18.52
N GLN A 16 -27.54 29.98 19.07
CA GLN A 16 -27.74 29.44 20.41
C GLN A 16 -27.53 30.50 21.49
N THR A 17 -26.44 31.26 21.41
CA THR A 17 -26.17 32.37 22.34
C THR A 17 -27.24 33.45 22.27
N SER A 18 -27.74 33.77 21.07
CA SER A 18 -28.87 34.70 20.88
C SER A 18 -30.17 34.19 21.52
N LEU A 19 -30.45 32.89 21.41
CA LEU A 19 -31.60 32.25 22.08
C LEU A 19 -31.50 32.30 23.61
N GLU A 20 -30.30 32.14 24.17
CA GLU A 20 -30.07 32.20 25.61
C GLU A 20 -30.23 33.62 26.17
N GLN A 21 -29.87 34.63 25.38
CA GLN A 21 -30.02 36.04 25.73
C GLN A 21 -31.49 36.51 25.71
N LEU A 22 -32.34 35.90 24.88
CA LEU A 22 -33.78 36.19 24.79
C LEU A 22 -34.62 35.62 25.95
N LYS A 23 -34.01 35.23 27.08
CA LYS A 23 -34.76 34.79 28.27
C LYS A 23 -35.60 35.95 28.84
N PRO A 24 -36.89 35.75 29.12
CA PRO A 24 -37.76 36.82 29.58
C PRO A 24 -37.36 37.25 31.00
N LYS A 25 -36.73 38.42 31.12
CA LYS A 25 -36.59 39.14 32.39
C LYS A 25 -37.57 40.31 32.35
N SER A 26 -38.64 40.21 33.13
CA SER A 26 -39.59 41.29 33.41
C SER A 26 -39.96 42.14 32.18
N LEU A 27 -40.72 41.57 31.24
CA LEU A 27 -41.18 42.25 30.02
C LEU A 27 -42.68 42.49 30.05
N THR A 28 -43.13 43.58 29.44
CA THR A 28 -44.55 43.90 29.23
C THR A 28 -45.19 42.91 28.22
N LYS A 29 -46.52 42.82 28.20
CA LYS A 29 -47.25 41.83 27.39
C LYS A 29 -46.95 41.94 25.88
N ALA A 30 -46.74 43.16 25.36
CA ALA A 30 -46.38 43.39 23.95
C ALA A 30 -44.93 42.99 23.63
N GLU A 31 -44.01 43.15 24.59
CA GLU A 31 -42.61 42.71 24.45
C GLU A 31 -42.50 41.18 24.53
N LEU A 32 -43.38 40.53 25.29
CA LEU A 32 -43.47 39.08 25.39
C LEU A 32 -43.81 38.43 24.04
N ASP A 33 -44.77 39.00 23.30
CA ASP A 33 -45.17 38.50 21.98
C ASP A 33 -44.04 38.65 20.95
N LYS A 34 -43.30 39.77 21.01
CA LYS A 34 -42.15 40.00 20.13
C LYS A 34 -41.02 39.01 20.41
N VAL A 35 -40.65 38.83 21.68
CA VAL A 35 -39.63 37.86 22.10
C VAL A 35 -40.03 36.42 21.73
N THR A 36 -41.32 36.09 21.79
CA THR A 36 -41.80 34.75 21.41
C THR A 36 -41.64 34.49 19.91
N ARG A 37 -41.91 35.49 19.06
CA ARG A 37 -41.68 35.38 17.61
C ARG A 37 -40.19 35.31 17.26
N ASP A 38 -39.36 36.15 17.88
CA ASP A 38 -37.91 36.16 17.66
C ASP A 38 -37.29 34.82 18.08
N ARG A 39 -37.77 34.23 19.18
CA ARG A 39 -37.37 32.89 19.65
C ARG A 39 -37.82 31.78 18.69
N ALA A 40 -39.00 31.88 18.10
CA ALA A 40 -39.47 30.92 17.10
C ALA A 40 -38.59 30.99 15.83
N MET A 41 -38.36 32.19 15.28
CA MET A 41 -37.47 32.37 14.13
C MET A 41 -36.05 31.84 14.37
N LEU A 42 -35.48 32.08 15.55
CA LEU A 42 -34.14 31.58 15.88
C LEU A 42 -34.09 30.06 16.01
N ARG A 43 -35.17 29.42 16.46
CA ARG A 43 -35.28 27.95 16.49
C ARG A 43 -35.35 27.37 15.08
N ASP A 44 -36.20 27.93 14.23
CA ASP A 44 -36.32 27.51 12.83
C ASP A 44 -34.97 27.70 12.09
N LYS A 45 -34.28 28.81 12.36
CA LYS A 45 -32.94 29.07 11.81
C LYS A 45 -31.91 28.04 12.30
N LEU A 46 -31.97 27.62 13.56
CA LEU A 46 -31.07 26.60 14.10
C LEU A 46 -31.32 25.23 13.49
N GLU A 47 -32.59 24.87 13.29
CA GLU A 47 -32.97 23.62 12.62
C GLU A 47 -32.38 23.57 11.20
N LEU A 48 -32.56 24.63 10.42
CA LEU A 48 -31.96 24.75 9.08
C LEU A 48 -30.43 24.70 9.09
N LEU A 49 -29.78 25.31 10.08
CA LEU A 49 -28.31 25.26 10.19
C LEU A 49 -27.81 23.86 10.57
N HIS A 50 -28.53 23.13 11.41
CA HIS A 50 -28.20 21.75 11.74
C HIS A 50 -28.39 20.81 10.54
N GLU A 51 -29.47 20.97 9.77
CA GLU A 51 -29.66 20.23 8.50
C GLU A 51 -28.52 20.51 7.52
N GLN A 52 -28.10 21.77 7.39
CA GLN A 52 -26.95 22.13 6.55
C GLN A 52 -25.63 21.54 7.06
N GLU A 53 -25.45 21.43 8.38
CA GLU A 53 -24.28 20.77 8.97
C GLU A 53 -24.25 19.28 8.62
N GLU A 54 -25.38 18.57 8.75
CA GLU A 54 -25.48 17.16 8.41
C GLU A 54 -25.21 16.90 6.93
N LEU A 55 -25.76 17.73 6.04
CA LEU A 55 -25.51 17.63 4.60
C LEU A 55 -24.03 17.85 4.26
N GLU A 56 -23.39 18.84 4.86
CA GLU A 56 -21.97 19.11 4.61
C GLU A 56 -21.08 17.97 5.16
N LEU A 57 -21.42 17.39 6.31
CA LEU A 57 -20.73 16.22 6.84
C LEU A 57 -20.89 14.99 5.93
N ALA A 58 -22.09 14.76 5.40
CA ALA A 58 -22.34 13.66 4.46
C ALA A 58 -21.49 13.81 3.19
N LEU A 59 -21.42 15.02 2.63
CA LEU A 59 -20.58 15.31 1.46
C LEU A 59 -19.09 15.05 1.74
N ILE A 60 -18.58 15.51 2.89
CA ILE A 60 -17.19 15.25 3.29
C ILE A 60 -16.93 13.74 3.40
N HIS A 61 -17.84 13.00 4.03
CA HIS A 61 -17.68 11.55 4.16
C HIS A 61 -17.73 10.82 2.82
N GLU A 62 -18.56 11.27 1.88
CA GLU A 62 -18.61 10.72 0.53
C GLU A 62 -17.30 10.97 -0.24
N GLU A 63 -16.78 12.20 -0.18
CA GLU A 63 -15.49 12.55 -0.78
C GLU A 63 -14.33 11.73 -0.17
N GLU A 64 -14.31 11.57 1.15
CA GLU A 64 -13.31 10.75 1.85
C GLU A 64 -13.41 9.28 1.46
N ALA A 65 -14.62 8.74 1.33
CA ALA A 65 -14.86 7.37 0.91
C ALA A 65 -14.38 7.13 -0.53
N ALA A 66 -14.68 8.06 -1.44
CA ALA A 66 -14.22 8.03 -2.82
C ALA A 66 -12.69 8.09 -2.90
N ASN A 67 -12.05 9.00 -2.17
CA ASN A 67 -10.59 9.12 -2.12
C ASN A 67 -9.95 7.84 -1.55
N LYS A 68 -10.53 7.25 -0.50
CA LYS A 68 -10.06 5.98 0.07
C LYS A 68 -10.22 4.82 -0.91
N ALA A 69 -11.28 4.79 -1.72
CA ALA A 69 -11.47 3.80 -2.78
C ALA A 69 -10.40 3.93 -3.87
N GLU A 70 -10.15 5.14 -4.36
CA GLU A 70 -9.11 5.39 -5.37
C GLU A 70 -7.71 5.05 -4.86
N ARG A 71 -7.37 5.43 -3.63
CA ARG A 71 -6.08 5.04 -3.02
C ARG A 71 -5.91 3.53 -2.91
N ARG A 72 -6.96 2.80 -2.52
CA ARG A 72 -6.94 1.32 -2.47
C ARG A 72 -6.72 0.73 -3.85
N LYS A 73 -7.40 1.25 -4.88
CA LYS A 73 -7.24 0.80 -6.26
C LYS A 73 -5.81 1.02 -6.75
N ALA A 74 -5.24 2.22 -6.54
CA ALA A 74 -3.86 2.52 -6.90
C ALA A 74 -2.86 1.60 -6.20
N LEU A 75 -3.06 1.34 -4.91
CA LEU A 75 -2.23 0.42 -4.13
C LEU A 75 -2.30 -1.02 -4.67
N LEU A 76 -3.49 -1.52 -5.00
CA LEU A 76 -3.67 -2.86 -5.55
C LEU A 76 -3.01 -3.01 -6.93
N ILE A 77 -3.10 -1.97 -7.77
CA ILE A 77 -2.42 -1.95 -9.07
C ILE A 77 -0.89 -2.00 -8.86
N GLY A 78 -0.35 -1.16 -7.99
CA GLY A 78 1.09 -1.15 -7.70
C GLY A 78 1.60 -2.48 -7.13
N LEU A 79 0.83 -3.12 -6.25
CA LEU A 79 1.15 -4.46 -5.75
C LEU A 79 1.15 -5.51 -6.86
N ALA A 80 0.19 -5.46 -7.78
CA ALA A 80 0.11 -6.39 -8.90
C ALA A 80 1.28 -6.21 -9.88
N GLU A 81 1.69 -4.96 -10.14
CA GLU A 81 2.87 -4.65 -10.96
C GLU A 81 4.16 -5.14 -10.30
N SER A 82 4.37 -4.81 -9.02
CA SER A 82 5.52 -5.29 -8.25
C SER A 82 5.60 -6.82 -8.22
N ALA A 83 4.47 -7.52 -8.01
CA ALA A 83 4.43 -8.97 -8.04
C ALA A 83 4.84 -9.55 -9.41
N ARG A 84 4.44 -8.92 -10.51
CA ARG A 84 4.86 -9.33 -11.87
C ARG A 84 6.36 -9.14 -12.05
N ASP A 85 6.91 -8.03 -11.60
CA ASP A 85 8.34 -7.74 -11.75
C ASP A 85 9.20 -8.68 -10.89
N HIS A 86 8.77 -8.98 -9.66
CA HIS A 86 9.40 -9.99 -8.83
C HIS A 86 9.37 -11.38 -9.48
N LYS A 87 8.24 -11.77 -10.09
CA LYS A 87 8.16 -13.04 -10.83
C LYS A 87 9.16 -13.07 -11.99
N LYS A 88 9.22 -12.01 -12.81
CA LYS A 88 10.18 -11.93 -13.92
C LYS A 88 11.63 -12.01 -13.44
N ALA A 89 11.97 -11.33 -12.35
CA ALA A 89 13.30 -11.38 -11.77
C ALA A 89 13.66 -12.79 -11.28
N HIS A 90 12.71 -13.45 -10.62
CA HIS A 90 12.88 -14.83 -10.17
C HIS A 90 13.06 -15.81 -11.33
N ASP A 91 12.23 -15.70 -12.38
CA ASP A 91 12.34 -16.54 -13.58
C ASP A 91 13.69 -16.34 -14.29
N HIS A 92 14.19 -15.09 -14.32
CA HIS A 92 15.51 -14.78 -14.87
C HIS A 92 16.64 -15.41 -14.04
N LEU A 93 16.60 -15.29 -12.71
CA LEU A 93 17.60 -15.91 -11.83
C LEU A 93 17.59 -17.44 -11.94
N ASN A 94 16.42 -18.06 -12.02
CA ASN A 94 16.31 -19.50 -12.22
C ASN A 94 16.93 -19.95 -13.56
N THR A 95 16.76 -19.16 -14.61
CA THR A 95 17.41 -19.43 -15.90
C THR A 95 18.93 -19.38 -15.76
N GLN A 96 19.47 -18.34 -15.11
CA GLN A 96 20.91 -18.22 -14.86
C GLN A 96 21.48 -19.38 -14.03
N ILE A 97 20.75 -19.83 -13.01
CA ILE A 97 21.13 -21.00 -12.20
C ILE A 97 21.14 -22.26 -13.07
N GLY A 98 20.12 -22.45 -13.92
CA GLY A 98 20.05 -23.58 -14.85
C GLY A 98 21.26 -23.61 -15.80
N ASP A 99 21.61 -22.45 -16.38
CA ASP A 99 22.76 -22.32 -17.29
C ASP A 99 24.09 -22.58 -16.57
N ALA A 100 24.24 -22.08 -15.33
CA ALA A 100 25.42 -22.31 -14.51
C ALA A 100 25.58 -23.79 -14.14
N LEU A 101 24.50 -24.46 -13.72
CA LEU A 101 24.50 -25.89 -13.45
C LEU A 101 24.82 -26.70 -14.72
N GLY A 102 24.20 -26.34 -15.85
CA GLY A 102 24.50 -26.97 -17.14
C GLY A 102 25.97 -26.84 -17.53
N SER A 103 26.57 -25.67 -17.29
CA SER A 103 28.01 -25.43 -17.51
C SER A 103 28.87 -26.26 -16.56
N LEU A 104 28.51 -26.36 -15.29
CA LEU A 104 29.20 -27.21 -14.32
C LEU A 104 29.18 -28.69 -14.74
N PHE A 105 28.04 -29.21 -15.17
CA PHE A 105 27.93 -30.59 -15.64
C PHE A 105 28.78 -30.85 -16.88
N LYS A 106 28.85 -29.90 -17.82
CA LYS A 106 29.75 -30.00 -18.98
C LYS A 106 31.21 -30.09 -18.54
N LEU A 107 31.65 -29.20 -17.66
CA LEU A 107 33.02 -29.21 -17.13
C LEU A 107 33.36 -30.50 -16.38
N LEU A 108 32.42 -31.03 -15.59
CA LEU A 108 32.58 -32.31 -14.91
C LEU A 108 32.75 -33.46 -15.92
N LYS A 109 31.93 -33.48 -16.98
CA LYS A 109 32.03 -34.49 -18.04
C LYS A 109 33.35 -34.39 -18.82
N GLU A 110 33.78 -33.18 -19.15
CA GLU A 110 35.07 -32.94 -19.81
C GLU A 110 36.24 -33.42 -18.93
N ARG A 111 36.20 -33.10 -17.62
CA ARG A 111 37.17 -33.63 -16.65
C ARG A 111 37.18 -35.16 -16.65
N ASP A 112 36.01 -35.79 -16.55
CA ASP A 112 35.92 -37.25 -16.48
C ASP A 112 36.45 -37.91 -17.77
N GLN A 113 36.19 -37.31 -18.93
CA GLN A 113 36.78 -37.75 -20.20
C GLN A 113 38.30 -37.64 -20.20
N VAL A 114 38.86 -36.50 -19.76
CA VAL A 114 40.31 -36.32 -19.65
C VAL A 114 40.93 -37.36 -18.70
N VAL A 115 40.32 -37.60 -17.54
CA VAL A 115 40.79 -38.62 -16.59
C VAL A 115 40.70 -40.04 -17.18
N SER A 116 39.62 -40.36 -17.88
CA SER A 116 39.47 -41.68 -18.52
C SER A 116 40.45 -41.91 -19.67
N ASN A 117 40.77 -40.87 -20.44
CA ASN A 117 41.78 -40.91 -21.50
C ASN A 117 43.20 -40.93 -20.93
N PHE A 118 43.42 -40.34 -19.75
CA PHE A 118 44.59 -40.59 -18.91
C PHE A 118 44.43 -41.93 -18.17
N SER A 119 44.26 -43.00 -18.93
CA SER A 119 44.39 -44.36 -18.42
C SER A 119 45.81 -44.48 -17.81
N PHE A 120 45.86 -44.54 -16.48
CA PHE A 120 47.08 -44.90 -15.74
C PHE A 120 47.58 -46.30 -16.12
N GLY A 121 46.74 -47.11 -16.78
CA GLY A 121 47.06 -48.46 -17.22
C GLY A 121 48.17 -48.48 -18.27
N ASP A 122 48.12 -47.60 -19.27
CA ASP A 122 49.11 -47.61 -20.35
C ASP A 122 50.49 -47.14 -19.85
N ARG A 123 50.52 -46.13 -18.97
CA ARG A 123 51.76 -45.68 -18.33
C ARG A 123 52.31 -46.69 -17.32
N LEU A 124 51.47 -47.48 -16.66
CA LEU A 124 51.92 -48.55 -15.76
C LEU A 124 52.51 -49.73 -16.54
N VAL A 125 51.97 -50.04 -17.73
CA VAL A 125 52.56 -51.06 -18.62
C VAL A 125 53.90 -50.57 -19.18
N GLU A 126 53.96 -49.34 -19.68
CA GLU A 126 55.23 -48.75 -20.16
C GLU A 126 56.27 -48.63 -19.04
N ALA A 127 55.88 -48.20 -17.84
CA ALA A 127 56.78 -48.14 -16.69
C ALA A 127 57.26 -49.52 -16.24
N ARG A 128 56.39 -50.53 -16.29
CA ARG A 128 56.75 -51.92 -15.97
C ARG A 128 57.69 -52.52 -17.02
N GLU A 129 57.45 -52.29 -18.31
CA GLU A 129 58.33 -52.74 -19.39
C GLU A 129 59.72 -52.07 -19.35
N LEU A 130 59.80 -50.81 -18.88
CA LEU A 130 61.07 -50.12 -18.68
C LEU A 130 61.84 -50.65 -17.46
N LEU A 131 61.15 -50.92 -16.34
CA LEU A 131 61.75 -51.51 -15.15
C LEU A 131 62.23 -52.96 -15.39
N GLU A 132 61.45 -53.79 -16.08
CA GLU A 132 61.86 -55.17 -16.42
C GLU A 132 63.08 -55.19 -17.37
N LYS A 133 63.31 -54.15 -18.17
CA LYS A 133 64.52 -54.02 -19.01
C LYS A 133 65.75 -53.60 -18.22
N GLU A 134 65.61 -52.78 -17.18
CA GLU A 134 66.73 -52.38 -16.31
C GLU A 134 67.16 -53.51 -15.36
N GLU A 135 66.26 -54.42 -14.97
CA GLU A 135 66.58 -55.58 -14.12
C GLU A 135 67.34 -56.72 -14.85
N LEU A 136 67.45 -56.65 -16.19
CA LEU A 136 68.10 -57.66 -17.04
C LEU A 136 69.50 -57.26 -17.54
N THR A 137 70.06 -56.14 -17.07
CA THR A 137 71.46 -55.72 -17.29
C THR A 137 72.29 -55.78 -16.02
#